data_AF-A0AAV0J7S2-F1
#
_entry.id   AF-A0AAV0J7S2-F1
#
_cell.length_a   1.000
_cell.length_b   1.000
_cell.length_c   1.000
_cell.angle_alpha   90.00
_cell.angle_beta   90.00
_cell.angle_gamma   90.00
#
_symmetry.space_group_name_H-M   'P 1'
#
loop_
_entity.id
_entity.type
_entity.pdbx_description
1 polymer ?
#
loop_
_entity_poly.entity_id
_entity_poly.type
_entity_poly.pdbx_seq_one_letter_code
_entity_poly.pdbx_strand_id
1 'polypeptide(L)' 'MKKAKELAILCDAEVGLVIFSSTAKLYDFASTR' A
#
# COMPACT_ATOMS: atom_id res chain seq x y z
N MET A 1 1.15 5.84 -0.96
CA MET A 1 0.31 4.81 -1.61
C MET A 1 0.52 4.71 -3.13
N LYS A 2 0.78 5.80 -3.87
CA LYS A 2 0.96 5.76 -5.35
C LYS A 2 1.97 4.72 -5.85
N LYS A 3 3.18 4.69 -5.29
CA LYS A 3 4.21 3.71 -5.67
C LYS A 3 3.83 2.26 -5.37
N ALA A 4 3.11 2.01 -4.26
CA ALA A 4 2.64 0.65 -3.94
C ALA A 4 1.63 0.15 -4.98
N LYS A 5 0.73 1.04 -5.45
CA LYS A 5 -0.20 0.73 -6.55
C LYS A 5 0.52 0.54 -7.89
N GLU A 6 1.47 1.41 -8.24
CA GLU A 6 2.27 1.28 -9.46
C GLU A 6 3.03 -0.05 -9.49
N LEU A 7 3.64 -0.44 -8.35
CA LEU A 7 4.35 -1.72 -8.23
C LEU A 7 3.43 -2.93 -8.35
N ALA A 8 2.26 -2.89 -7.69
CA ALA A 8 1.27 -3.97 -7.78
C ALA A 8 0.83 -4.23 -9.22
N ILE A 9 0.62 -3.16 -10.01
CA ILE A 9 0.22 -3.26 -11.41
C ILE A 9 1.38 -3.71 -12.30
N LEU A 10 2.56 -3.09 -12.18
CA LEU A 10 3.70 -3.36 -13.07
C LEU A 10 4.25 -4.77 -12.92
N CYS A 11 4.20 -5.32 -11.71
CA CYS A 11 4.74 -6.63 -11.40
C CYS A 11 3.67 -7.73 -11.30
N ASP A 12 2.40 -7.40 -11.53
CA ASP A 12 1.24 -8.30 -11.30
C ASP A 12 1.34 -9.02 -9.94
N ALA A 13 1.57 -8.23 -8.89
CA ALA A 13 1.87 -8.73 -7.55
C ALA A 13 0.88 -8.16 -6.54
N GLU A 14 0.50 -8.99 -5.55
CA GLU A 14 -0.23 -8.52 -4.39
C GLU A 14 0.69 -7.75 -3.45
N VAL A 15 0.26 -6.55 -3.06
CA VAL A 15 1.03 -5.60 -2.23
C VAL A 15 0.17 -5.11 -1.07
N GLY A 16 0.68 -5.26 0.15
CA GLY A 16 0.15 -4.66 1.36
C GLY A 16 1.09 -3.58 1.92
N LEU A 17 0.52 -2.49 2.44
CA LEU A 17 1.24 -1.39 3.06
C LEU A 17 0.48 -0.93 4.31
N VAL A 18 1.19 -0.79 5.44
CA VAL A 18 0.66 -0.28 6.70
C VAL A 18 1.59 0.83 7.20
N ILE A 19 1.01 1.98 7.57
CA ILE A 19 1.73 3.16 8.03
C ILE A 19 1.14 3.62 9.37
N PHE A 20 1.99 3.71 10.38
CA PHE A 20 1.69 4.36 11.66
C PHE A 20 2.30 5.76 11.66
N SER A 21 1.47 6.80 11.75
CA SER A 21 1.98 8.18 11.87
C SER A 21 2.41 8.50 13.31
N SER A 22 3.25 9.53 13.45
CA SER A 22 3.59 10.10 14.77
C SER A 22 2.38 10.69 15.50
N THR A 23 1.27 10.96 14.79
CA THR A 23 -0.02 11.42 15.35
C THR A 23 -0.98 10.27 15.64
N ALA A 24 -0.48 9.03 15.71
CA ALA A 24 -1.24 7.82 15.94
C ALA A 24 -2.36 7.54 14.91
N LYS A 25 -2.24 8.12 13.70
CA LYS A 25 -3.14 7.79 12.59
C LYS A 25 -2.60 6.57 11.85
N LEU A 26 -3.49 5.61 11.64
CA LEU A 26 -3.25 4.44 10.80
C LEU A 26 -3.64 4.75 9.36
N TYR A 27 -2.76 4.43 8.43
CA TYR A 27 -3.07 4.41 7.00
C TYR A 27 -2.66 3.06 6.43
N ASP A 28 -3.53 2.45 5.67
CA ASP A 28 -3.29 1.16 5.03
C ASP A 28 -3.64 1.18 3.54
N PHE A 29 -3.00 0.29 2.80
CA PHE A 29 -3.31 -0.01 1.41
C PHE A 29 -3.12 -1.51 1.19
N ALA A 30 -4.10 -2.14 0.58
CA ALA A 30 -4.01 -3.51 0.08
C ALA A 30 -4.48 -3.52 -1.37
N SER A 31 -3.68 -4.09 -2.26
CA SER A 31 -4.15 -4.37 -3.62
C SER A 31 -5.11 -5.56 -3.58
N THR A 32 -6.26 -5.43 -4.22
CA THR A 32 -7.13 -6.56 -4.56
C THR A 32 -6.80 -7.04 -5.96
N ARG A 33 -6.91 -8.35 -6.19
CA ARG A 33 -6.82 -8.92 -7.53
C ARG A 33 -8.07 -8.62 -8.36
#